data_AF-A0A661AEM9-F1
#
_entry.id   AF-A0A661AEM9-F1
#
_cell.length_a   1.000
_cell.length_b   1.000
_cell.length_c   1.000
_cell.angle_alpha   90.00
_cell.angle_beta   90.00
_cell.angle_gamma   90.00
#
_symmetry.space_group_name_H-M   'P 1'
#
loop_
_entity.id
_entity.type
_entity.pdbx_description
1 polymer ?
#
loop_
_entity_poly.entity_id
_entity_poly.type
_entity_poly.pdbx_seq_one_letter_code
_entity_poly.pdbx_strand_id
1 'polypeptide(L)'
;MRKTLLFLLVFIGLYAFNLSDISVSGTEGNTIVEFTFDGEVSYTDFTMDDKIVIDLLNTKGLEGKTWDVNNGGIKNIQISEIPSGDILRVIVSCDQEYSYTISQQDSKLVMEISTGTEDFGPMNIGGAETIPPVEETEVKETETTETQEEVTPPTRVVKKKGISMEFENADMTTALRAIAEYAGMNIVIGDDVKGTVTLKLDNIYWEDALRLILQTKGYAYVIEGNVIRVGTGKQFEAEREAREL
;
A
#
# COMPACT_ATOMS: atom_id res chain seq x y z
N MET A 1 16.17 -55.35 -6.69
CA MET A 1 16.49 -54.20 -5.81
C MET A 1 15.31 -53.24 -5.87
N ARG A 2 14.47 -53.19 -4.82
CA ARG A 2 13.39 -52.19 -4.73
C ARG A 2 13.99 -50.90 -4.17
N LYS A 3 14.04 -49.83 -4.99
CA LYS A 3 14.42 -48.50 -4.53
C LYS A 3 13.20 -47.89 -3.82
N THR A 4 13.26 -47.80 -2.50
CA THR A 4 12.29 -47.03 -1.71
C THR A 4 12.58 -45.55 -1.98
N LEU A 5 11.69 -44.89 -2.72
CA LEU A 5 11.74 -43.45 -2.92
C LEU A 5 11.14 -42.79 -1.67
N LEU A 6 12.00 -42.19 -0.86
CA LEU A 6 11.61 -41.39 0.31
C LEU A 6 10.95 -40.11 -0.22
N PHE A 7 9.61 -40.03 -0.18
CA PHE A 7 8.90 -38.78 -0.40
C PHE A 7 9.14 -37.90 0.83
N LEU A 8 10.04 -36.92 0.69
CA LEU A 8 10.15 -35.81 1.62
C LEU A 8 8.90 -34.94 1.43
N LEU A 9 7.91 -35.15 2.29
CA LEU A 9 6.69 -34.36 2.35
C LEU A 9 7.09 -33.01 2.97
N VAL A 10 7.39 -32.02 2.13
CA VAL A 10 7.54 -30.64 2.58
C VAL A 10 6.13 -30.13 2.87
N PHE A 11 5.80 -30.08 4.17
CA PHE A 11 4.66 -29.32 4.66
C PHE A 11 4.95 -27.84 4.39
N ILE A 12 4.41 -27.30 3.30
CA ILE A 12 4.28 -25.85 3.16
C ILE A 12 3.06 -25.49 4.00
N GLY A 13 3.28 -25.13 5.26
CA GLY A 13 2.21 -24.56 6.08
C GLY A 13 1.72 -23.27 5.41
N LEU A 14 0.42 -22.96 5.51
CA LEU A 14 -0.09 -21.62 5.24
C LEU A 14 0.63 -20.66 6.20
N TYR A 15 1.72 -20.04 5.73
CA TYR A 15 2.46 -19.06 6.49
C TYR A 15 1.83 -17.70 6.24
N ALA A 16 1.25 -17.10 7.28
CA ALA A 16 0.97 -15.68 7.27
C ALA A 16 2.30 -14.95 7.51
N PHE A 17 2.55 -13.88 6.75
CA PHE A 17 3.71 -13.03 6.98
C PHE A 17 3.54 -12.26 8.29
N ASN A 18 4.65 -11.97 8.97
CA ASN A 18 4.64 -11.25 10.23
C ASN A 18 5.20 -9.84 10.05
N LEU A 19 4.38 -8.82 10.25
CA LEU A 19 4.83 -7.45 10.48
C LEU A 19 5.49 -7.37 11.86
N SER A 20 6.80 -7.19 11.86
CA SER A 20 7.64 -7.24 13.04
C SER A 20 7.99 -5.87 13.59
N ASP A 21 8.18 -4.87 12.72
CA ASP A 21 8.54 -3.51 13.12
C ASP A 21 8.03 -2.45 12.15
N ILE A 22 7.92 -1.23 12.66
CA ILE A 22 7.58 -0.02 11.90
C ILE A 22 8.55 1.07 12.34
N SER A 23 9.21 1.71 11.38
CA SER A 23 10.13 2.82 11.63
C SER A 23 9.72 4.05 10.83
N VAL A 24 9.88 5.23 11.43
CA VAL A 24 9.59 6.52 10.78
C VAL A 24 10.84 7.40 10.81
N SER A 25 11.31 7.88 9.67
CA SER A 25 12.46 8.80 9.55
C SER A 25 12.14 9.96 8.60
N GLY A 26 12.97 11.00 8.65
CA GLY A 26 12.89 12.14 7.74
C GLY A 26 14.13 12.23 6.88
N THR A 27 13.92 12.54 5.61
CA THR A 27 14.95 12.94 4.63
C THR A 27 14.55 14.28 4.02
N GLU A 28 15.45 14.94 3.30
CA GLU A 28 15.20 16.24 2.69
C GLU A 28 13.92 16.26 1.85
N GLY A 29 12.86 16.84 2.42
CA GLY A 29 11.54 16.97 1.80
C GLY A 29 10.59 15.77 1.96
N ASN A 30 11.03 14.63 2.51
CA ASN A 30 10.20 13.42 2.59
C ASN A 30 10.22 12.76 3.98
N THR A 31 9.09 12.16 4.35
CA THR A 31 9.00 11.28 5.51
C THR A 31 8.93 9.84 5.04
N ILE A 32 9.82 9.02 5.57
CA ILE A 32 9.94 7.60 5.22
C ILE A 32 9.30 6.77 6.33
N VAL A 33 8.37 5.90 5.96
CA VAL A 33 7.81 4.87 6.84
C VAL A 33 8.23 3.51 6.33
N GLU A 34 9.02 2.79 7.11
CA GLU A 34 9.47 1.44 6.79
C GLU A 34 8.68 0.41 7.61
N PHE A 35 8.07 -0.55 6.93
CA PHE A 35 7.43 -1.72 7.54
C PHE A 35 8.32 -2.94 7.32
N THR A 36 8.70 -3.63 8.40
CA THR A 36 9.60 -4.80 8.34
C THR A 36 8.84 -6.10 8.55
N PHE A 37 8.99 -7.02 7.61
CA PHE A 37 8.32 -8.32 7.60
C PHE A 37 9.32 -9.49 7.70
N ASP A 38 8.80 -10.70 7.88
CA ASP A 38 9.56 -11.95 7.77
C ASP A 38 9.65 -12.49 6.33
N GLY A 39 9.07 -11.77 5.35
CA GLY A 39 9.15 -12.10 3.92
C GLY A 39 8.56 -10.99 3.03
N GLU A 40 8.48 -11.28 1.73
CA GLU A 40 7.86 -10.37 0.75
C GLU A 40 6.34 -10.41 0.89
N VAL A 41 5.71 -9.25 1.05
CA VAL A 41 4.27 -9.15 1.31
C VAL A 41 3.50 -8.63 0.09
N SER A 42 2.30 -9.15 -0.11
CA SER A 42 1.34 -8.56 -1.05
C SER A 42 0.52 -7.49 -0.34
N TYR A 43 0.34 -6.34 -0.99
CA TYR A 43 -0.40 -5.23 -0.42
C TYR A 43 -1.23 -4.48 -1.46
N THR A 44 -2.21 -3.73 -0.99
CA THR A 44 -2.90 -2.67 -1.74
C THR A 44 -2.94 -1.42 -0.88
N ASP A 45 -2.93 -0.24 -1.48
CA ASP A 45 -2.98 1.02 -0.77
C ASP A 45 -4.00 1.99 -1.37
N PHE A 46 -4.47 2.93 -0.56
CA PHE A 46 -5.36 4.03 -0.98
C PHE A 46 -5.31 5.18 0.01
N THR A 47 -5.80 6.35 -0.41
CA THR A 47 -5.96 7.52 0.46
C THR A 47 -7.42 7.70 0.85
N MET A 48 -7.65 8.16 2.09
CA MET A 48 -8.95 8.60 2.59
C MET A 48 -8.74 9.89 3.39
N ASP A 49 -9.04 11.04 2.78
CA ASP A 49 -8.77 12.37 3.35
C ASP A 49 -7.29 12.53 3.75
N ASP A 50 -7.03 12.76 5.03
CA ASP A 50 -5.68 12.88 5.62
C ASP A 50 -5.03 11.53 5.93
N LYS A 51 -5.57 10.41 5.44
CA LYS A 51 -5.09 9.06 5.79
C LYS A 51 -4.58 8.31 4.58
N ILE A 52 -3.44 7.66 4.74
CA ILE A 52 -2.95 6.64 3.83
C ILE A 52 -3.26 5.28 4.45
N VAL A 53 -3.94 4.42 3.72
CA VAL A 53 -4.36 3.10 4.17
C VAL A 53 -3.65 2.05 3.33
N ILE A 54 -3.05 1.06 3.99
CA ILE A 54 -2.40 -0.08 3.35
C ILE A 54 -3.09 -1.35 3.86
N ASP A 55 -3.67 -2.12 2.96
CA ASP A 55 -4.20 -3.45 3.22
C ASP A 55 -3.13 -4.48 2.86
N LEU A 56 -2.56 -5.13 3.87
CA LEU A 56 -1.54 -6.17 3.75
C LEU A 56 -2.24 -7.54 3.75
N LEU A 57 -2.04 -8.33 2.70
CA LEU A 57 -2.69 -9.62 2.52
C LEU A 57 -1.93 -10.72 3.26
N ASN A 58 -2.66 -11.66 3.86
CA ASN A 58 -2.11 -12.81 4.58
C ASN A 58 -1.03 -12.41 5.59
N THR A 59 -1.19 -11.25 6.23
CA THR A 59 -0.20 -10.66 7.13
C THR A 59 -0.79 -10.53 8.52
N LYS A 60 0.03 -10.76 9.54
CA LYS A 60 -0.28 -10.64 10.96
C LYS A 60 0.82 -9.87 11.66
N GLY A 61 0.63 -9.52 12.92
CA GLY A 61 1.57 -8.77 13.74
C GLY A 61 1.08 -7.35 14.05
N LEU A 62 1.35 -6.94 15.28
CA LEU A 62 1.06 -5.60 15.79
C LEU A 62 -0.43 -5.20 15.77
N GLU A 63 -1.34 -6.16 15.64
CA GLU A 63 -2.78 -5.95 15.56
C GLU A 63 -3.30 -5.16 16.77
N GLY A 64 -4.24 -4.25 16.52
CA GLY A 64 -4.91 -3.46 17.56
C GLY A 64 -4.02 -2.38 18.19
N LYS A 65 -2.80 -2.18 17.70
CA LYS A 65 -1.90 -1.13 18.18
C LYS A 65 -2.16 0.19 17.46
N THR A 66 -1.88 1.28 18.17
CA THR A 66 -1.86 2.65 17.64
C THR A 66 -0.72 3.40 18.30
N TRP A 67 0.04 4.15 17.51
CA TRP A 67 1.15 4.95 17.98
C TRP A 67 1.00 6.38 17.53
N ASP A 68 1.13 7.32 18.48
CA ASP A 68 1.22 8.74 18.19
C ASP A 68 2.64 9.05 17.73
N VAL A 69 2.78 9.45 16.46
CA VAL A 69 4.07 9.75 15.82
C VAL A 69 4.41 11.23 15.99
N ASN A 70 3.44 12.11 15.69
CA ASN A 70 3.54 13.58 15.79
C ASN A 70 4.84 14.17 15.21
N ASN A 71 5.31 13.64 14.08
CA ASN A 71 6.55 14.08 13.43
C ASN A 71 6.50 13.79 11.93
N GLY A 72 7.26 14.54 11.12
CA GLY A 72 7.31 14.36 9.68
C GLY A 72 5.93 14.39 9.00
N GLY A 73 5.03 15.27 9.43
CA GLY A 73 3.66 15.32 8.88
C GLY A 73 2.75 14.14 9.25
N ILE A 74 3.21 13.15 10.03
CA ILE A 74 2.42 12.01 10.50
C ILE A 74 1.91 12.28 11.92
N LYS A 75 0.59 12.19 12.11
CA LYS A 75 -0.07 12.26 13.43
C LYS A 75 0.06 10.93 14.16
N ASN A 76 -0.45 9.85 13.58
CA ASN A 76 -0.43 8.51 14.18
C ASN A 76 -0.42 7.40 13.12
N ILE A 77 -0.02 6.21 13.56
CA ILE A 77 -0.09 4.98 12.79
C ILE A 77 -0.92 3.97 13.59
N GLN A 78 -1.92 3.36 12.95
CA GLN A 78 -2.80 2.37 13.53
C GLN A 78 -2.77 1.07 12.73
N ILE A 79 -2.83 -0.07 13.41
CA ILE A 79 -2.89 -1.41 12.82
C ILE A 79 -4.20 -2.07 13.25
N SER A 80 -5.03 -2.46 12.28
CA SER A 80 -6.30 -3.14 12.50
C SER A 80 -6.36 -4.44 11.71
N GLU A 81 -6.81 -5.51 12.33
CA GLU A 81 -7.14 -6.74 11.62
C GLU A 81 -8.53 -6.61 10.99
N ILE A 82 -8.71 -7.19 9.80
CA ILE A 82 -10.01 -7.43 9.18
C ILE A 82 -10.26 -8.95 9.21
N PRO A 83 -10.98 -9.47 10.22
CA PRO A 83 -11.06 -10.91 10.51
C PRO A 83 -11.67 -11.75 9.39
N SER A 84 -12.45 -11.13 8.50
CA SER A 84 -13.13 -11.84 7.42
C SER A 84 -12.27 -12.08 6.18
N GLY A 85 -11.00 -11.67 6.16
CA GLY A 85 -10.18 -11.73 4.94
C GLY A 85 -8.68 -11.98 5.12
N ASP A 86 -8.19 -12.29 6.34
CA ASP A 86 -6.75 -12.39 6.66
C ASP A 86 -5.96 -11.15 6.19
N ILE A 87 -6.57 -9.97 6.33
CA ILE A 87 -5.98 -8.68 5.94
C ILE A 87 -5.59 -7.91 7.20
N LEU A 88 -4.35 -7.43 7.22
CA LEU A 88 -3.85 -6.47 8.18
C LEU A 88 -3.90 -5.07 7.56
N ARG A 89 -4.74 -4.20 8.11
CA ARG A 89 -4.88 -2.82 7.66
C ARG A 89 -3.98 -1.89 8.48
N VAL A 90 -3.04 -1.26 7.80
CA VAL A 90 -2.25 -0.13 8.31
C VAL A 90 -2.95 1.16 7.94
N ILE A 91 -3.09 2.07 8.90
CA ILE A 91 -3.66 3.40 8.70
C ILE A 91 -2.63 4.41 9.18
N VAL A 92 -2.06 5.20 8.27
CA VAL A 92 -1.16 6.31 8.56
C VAL A 92 -2.00 7.59 8.48
N SER A 93 -2.29 8.22 9.62
CA SER A 93 -2.97 9.51 9.67
C SER A 93 -1.94 10.64 9.59
N CYS A 94 -2.06 11.50 8.59
CA CYS A 94 -1.20 12.65 8.34
C CYS A 94 -1.85 13.95 8.86
N ASP A 95 -1.08 15.04 8.94
CA ASP A 95 -1.60 16.35 9.33
C ASP A 95 -2.45 17.02 8.24
N GLN A 96 -2.17 16.68 6.99
CA GLN A 96 -2.85 17.09 5.76
C GLN A 96 -2.75 15.98 4.70
N GLU A 97 -3.31 16.22 3.52
CA GLU A 97 -3.15 15.32 2.38
C GLU A 97 -1.77 15.47 1.74
N TYR A 98 -1.03 14.36 1.59
CA TYR A 98 0.29 14.32 0.98
C TYR A 98 0.33 13.32 -0.18
N SER A 99 1.19 13.56 -1.16
CA SER A 99 1.58 12.53 -2.12
C SER A 99 2.53 11.53 -1.48
N TYR A 100 2.41 10.25 -1.85
CA TYR A 100 3.32 9.21 -1.39
C TYR A 100 3.64 8.20 -2.50
N THR A 101 4.71 7.44 -2.30
CA THR A 101 5.02 6.24 -3.06
C THR A 101 5.28 5.08 -2.11
N ILE A 102 5.06 3.85 -2.57
CA ILE A 102 5.39 2.64 -1.82
C ILE A 102 6.27 1.76 -2.71
N SER A 103 7.37 1.25 -2.15
CA SER A 103 8.27 0.30 -2.82
C SER A 103 8.59 -0.88 -1.90
N GLN A 104 8.57 -2.09 -2.46
CA GLN A 104 9.01 -3.29 -1.75
C GLN A 104 10.50 -3.50 -2.02
N GLN A 105 11.29 -3.65 -0.96
CA GLN A 105 12.72 -3.97 -1.02
C GLN A 105 12.97 -5.13 -0.05
N ASP A 106 13.15 -6.34 -0.59
CA ASP A 106 13.26 -7.57 0.20
C ASP A 106 12.08 -7.73 1.18
N SER A 107 12.37 -7.90 2.48
CA SER A 107 11.37 -8.00 3.55
C SER A 107 10.93 -6.64 4.10
N LYS A 108 11.15 -5.55 3.37
CA LYS A 108 10.69 -4.20 3.75
C LYS A 108 9.70 -3.65 2.74
N LEU A 109 8.66 -3.01 3.25
CA LEU A 109 7.81 -2.10 2.50
C LEU A 109 8.16 -0.67 2.90
N VAL A 110 8.64 0.13 1.95
CA VAL A 110 9.11 1.49 2.18
C VAL A 110 8.11 2.46 1.57
N MET A 111 7.44 3.22 2.42
CA MET A 111 6.56 4.32 2.03
C MET A 111 7.32 5.65 2.14
N GLU A 112 7.36 6.41 1.06
CA GLU A 112 7.96 7.74 1.01
C GLU A 112 6.85 8.78 0.80
N ILE A 113 6.67 9.66 1.78
CA ILE A 113 5.62 10.69 1.82
C ILE A 113 6.26 12.06 1.60
N SER A 114 5.79 12.84 0.63
CA SER A 114 6.34 14.16 0.32
C SER A 114 5.83 15.25 1.28
N THR A 115 6.37 15.25 2.50
CA THR A 115 5.89 16.09 3.62
C THR A 115 6.55 17.46 3.70
N GLY A 116 7.66 17.67 2.98
CA GLY A 116 8.48 18.87 3.11
C GLY A 116 9.27 18.92 4.43
N THR A 117 9.43 17.79 5.12
CA THR A 117 10.14 17.71 6.40
C THR A 117 11.65 17.93 6.23
N GLU A 118 12.29 18.36 7.32
CA GLU A 118 13.74 18.28 7.50
C GLU A 118 14.17 16.85 7.88
N ASP A 119 15.47 16.58 7.75
CA ASP A 119 16.08 15.31 8.15
C ASP A 119 15.86 15.02 9.63
N PHE A 120 15.37 13.83 9.96
CA PHE A 120 15.32 13.33 11.33
C PHE A 120 15.60 11.83 11.39
N GLY A 121 16.24 11.40 12.48
CA GLY A 121 16.64 10.00 12.67
C GLY A 121 15.44 9.05 12.81
N PRO A 122 15.66 7.74 12.59
CA PRO A 122 14.60 6.75 12.64
C PRO A 122 14.00 6.63 14.04
N MET A 123 12.67 6.64 14.09
CA MET A 123 11.85 6.38 15.27
C MET A 123 11.19 5.00 15.10
N ASN A 124 11.66 4.00 15.84
CA ASN A 124 11.02 2.68 15.85
C ASN A 124 9.78 2.73 16.74
N ILE A 125 8.62 2.45 16.16
CA ILE A 125 7.33 2.48 16.85
C ILE A 125 6.71 1.08 16.96
N GLY A 126 7.07 0.14 16.08
CA GLY A 126 6.43 -1.17 15.97
C GLY A 126 6.84 -2.19 17.04
N GLY A 127 8.11 -2.24 17.43
CA GLY A 127 8.53 -3.17 18.49
C GLY A 127 10.03 -3.42 18.58
N ALA A 128 10.75 -2.50 19.22
CA ALA A 128 11.91 -2.79 20.06
C ALA A 128 12.05 -1.65 21.10
N GLU A 129 12.15 -1.99 22.38
CA GLU A 129 12.38 -1.02 23.46
C GLU A 129 13.69 -0.23 23.26
N THR A 130 13.55 1.09 23.32
CA THR A 130 14.52 2.09 23.79
C THR A 130 16.01 1.78 23.64
N ILE A 131 16.67 2.44 22.70
CA ILE A 131 18.00 2.99 23.00
C ILE A 131 17.75 4.42 23.53
N PRO A 132 18.24 4.77 24.73
CA PRO A 132 17.98 6.07 25.34
C PRO A 132 18.57 7.25 24.53
N PRO A 133 18.08 8.49 24.76
CA PRO A 133 18.54 9.68 24.05
C PRO A 133 19.96 10.12 24.46
N VAL A 134 20.80 10.32 23.44
CA VAL A 134 21.91 11.28 23.27
C VAL A 134 22.97 11.38 24.38
N GLU A 135 24.19 10.94 24.06
CA GLU A 135 25.40 11.57 24.63
C GLU A 135 25.88 12.63 23.63
N GLU A 136 25.59 13.88 23.99
CA GLU A 136 26.06 15.10 23.35
C GLU A 136 27.58 15.19 23.60
N THR A 137 28.39 15.15 22.55
CA THR A 137 29.76 15.67 22.62
C THR A 137 29.92 16.77 21.60
N GLU A 138 30.01 17.98 22.15
CA GLU A 138 30.26 19.24 21.49
C GLU A 138 31.63 19.26 20.80
N VAL A 139 31.59 19.71 19.54
CA VAL A 139 32.59 20.44 18.72
C VAL A 139 34.03 19.93 18.56
N LYS A 140 34.45 19.79 17.28
CA LYS A 140 35.38 20.78 16.68
C LYS A 140 35.41 20.79 15.13
N GLU A 141 34.88 21.88 14.59
CA GLU A 141 35.36 22.72 13.47
C GLU A 141 36.48 22.18 12.56
N THR A 142 36.22 22.10 11.24
CA THR A 142 37.15 22.62 10.21
C THR A 142 36.36 23.00 8.94
N GLU A 143 36.48 24.25 8.51
CA GLU A 143 36.06 24.79 7.21
C GLU A 143 36.72 24.03 6.04
N THR A 144 36.05 23.93 4.88
CA THR A 144 36.43 24.65 3.64
C THR A 144 35.47 24.28 2.50
N THR A 145 34.91 25.34 1.93
CA THR A 145 34.19 25.50 0.65
C THR A 145 34.72 24.69 -0.54
N GLU A 146 33.84 24.09 -1.32
CA GLU A 146 33.89 24.18 -2.80
C GLU A 146 32.53 23.88 -3.44
N THR A 147 32.06 24.84 -4.23
CA THR A 147 30.90 24.79 -5.12
C THR A 147 31.20 23.90 -6.31
N GLN A 148 30.35 22.90 -6.57
CA GLN A 148 30.18 22.32 -7.91
C GLN A 148 28.69 22.20 -8.23
N GLU A 149 28.31 22.81 -9.36
CA GLU A 149 27.01 22.71 -9.98
C GLU A 149 26.75 21.25 -10.38
N GLU A 150 25.76 20.61 -9.76
CA GLU A 150 25.21 19.35 -10.28
C GLU A 150 23.92 19.63 -11.03
N VAL A 151 23.98 19.29 -12.32
CA VAL A 151 22.91 19.45 -13.31
C VAL A 151 21.77 18.53 -12.90
N THR A 152 20.71 19.10 -12.32
CA THR A 152 19.49 18.33 -12.02
C THR A 152 18.93 17.75 -13.32
N PRO A 153 18.76 16.42 -13.44
CA PRO A 153 17.91 15.86 -14.48
C PRO A 153 16.51 16.47 -14.29
N PRO A 154 15.79 16.85 -15.35
CA PRO A 154 14.43 17.35 -15.17
C PRO A 154 13.59 16.26 -14.51
N THR A 155 13.25 16.44 -13.24
CA THR A 155 12.22 15.68 -12.55
C THR A 155 10.95 15.85 -13.35
N ARG A 156 10.63 14.84 -14.18
CA ARG A 156 9.31 14.72 -14.77
C ARG A 156 8.35 14.49 -13.61
N VAL A 157 7.73 15.57 -13.14
CA VAL A 157 6.53 15.51 -12.32
C VAL A 157 5.49 14.77 -13.15
N VAL A 158 5.39 13.45 -12.99
CA VAL A 158 4.23 12.71 -13.46
C VAL A 158 3.12 13.09 -12.49
N LYS A 159 2.42 14.18 -12.78
CA LYS A 159 1.14 14.45 -12.14
C LYS A 159 0.26 13.25 -12.48
N LYS A 160 0.04 12.32 -11.53
CA LYS A 160 -1.03 11.33 -11.66
C LYS A 160 -2.32 12.14 -11.81
N LYS A 161 -2.83 12.16 -13.03
CA LYS A 161 -3.98 12.98 -13.41
C LYS A 161 -5.23 12.25 -12.91
N GLY A 162 -6.02 12.90 -12.06
CA GLY A 162 -7.33 12.38 -11.66
C GLY A 162 -8.25 12.23 -12.87
N ILE A 163 -9.23 11.34 -12.76
CA ILE A 163 -10.18 11.04 -13.82
C ILE A 163 -11.43 11.88 -13.59
N SER A 164 -11.89 12.55 -14.64
CA SER A 164 -13.22 13.16 -14.69
C SER A 164 -13.99 12.48 -15.80
N MET A 165 -15.06 11.76 -15.46
CA MET A 165 -15.86 10.98 -16.41
C MET A 165 -17.33 11.03 -16.01
N GLU A 166 -18.22 11.04 -16.99
CA GLU A 166 -19.66 11.05 -16.77
C GLU A 166 -20.29 9.94 -17.60
N PHE A 167 -21.03 9.06 -16.92
CA PHE A 167 -21.79 7.99 -17.55
C PHE A 167 -23.25 8.16 -17.17
N GLU A 168 -24.13 8.07 -18.16
CA GLU A 168 -25.57 8.05 -17.94
C GLU A 168 -26.13 6.74 -18.46
N ASN A 169 -26.66 5.92 -17.56
CA ASN A 169 -27.23 4.61 -17.85
C ASN A 169 -26.32 3.74 -18.75
N ALA A 170 -25.01 3.81 -18.51
CA ALA A 170 -24.03 3.07 -19.30
C ALA A 170 -23.95 1.62 -18.83
N ASP A 171 -23.58 0.72 -19.74
CA ASP A 171 -23.28 -0.66 -19.39
C ASP A 171 -22.09 -0.74 -18.41
N MET A 172 -22.23 -1.54 -17.36
CA MET A 172 -21.22 -1.72 -16.32
C MET A 172 -19.85 -2.09 -16.90
N THR A 173 -19.83 -3.02 -17.86
CA THR A 173 -18.60 -3.48 -18.52
C THR A 173 -17.93 -2.35 -19.28
N THR A 174 -18.72 -1.47 -19.89
CA THR A 174 -18.21 -0.30 -20.61
C THR A 174 -17.56 0.70 -19.66
N ALA A 175 -18.21 1.00 -18.53
CA ALA A 175 -17.65 1.90 -17.53
C ALA A 175 -16.34 1.36 -16.93
N LEU A 176 -16.30 0.07 -16.58
CA LEU A 176 -15.11 -0.57 -16.02
C LEU A 176 -13.94 -0.61 -17.01
N ARG A 177 -14.20 -0.87 -18.29
CA ARG A 177 -13.17 -0.82 -19.34
C ARG A 177 -12.60 0.58 -19.52
N ALA A 178 -13.44 1.61 -19.49
CA ALA A 178 -12.98 3.00 -19.61
C ALA A 178 -12.05 3.39 -18.45
N ILE A 179 -12.34 2.93 -17.23
CA ILE A 179 -11.46 3.14 -16.07
C ILE A 179 -10.13 2.42 -16.26
N ALA A 180 -10.15 1.14 -16.66
CA ALA A 180 -8.93 0.37 -16.87
C ALA A 180 -8.05 0.94 -18.00
N GLU A 181 -8.68 1.41 -19.09
CA GLU A 181 -8.00 2.09 -20.19
C GLU A 181 -7.31 3.37 -19.72
N TYR A 182 -8.00 4.19 -18.91
CA TYR A 182 -7.39 5.36 -18.31
C TYR A 182 -6.22 5.00 -17.39
N ALA A 183 -6.38 3.96 -16.57
CA ALA A 183 -5.36 3.48 -15.65
C ALA A 183 -4.14 2.84 -16.35
N GLY A 184 -4.24 2.53 -17.65
CA GLY A 184 -3.21 1.79 -18.38
C GLY A 184 -3.09 0.33 -17.92
N MET A 185 -4.17 -0.25 -17.39
CA MET A 185 -4.21 -1.60 -16.85
C MET A 185 -5.03 -2.54 -17.72
N ASN A 186 -4.66 -3.82 -17.71
CA ASN A 186 -5.51 -4.86 -18.27
C ASN A 186 -6.69 -5.13 -17.32
N ILE A 187 -7.84 -5.55 -17.85
CA ILE A 187 -9.00 -5.89 -17.03
C ILE A 187 -9.67 -7.19 -17.47
N VAL A 188 -9.98 -8.04 -16.50
CA VAL A 188 -10.77 -9.27 -16.64
C VAL A 188 -12.05 -9.08 -15.82
N ILE A 189 -13.19 -9.20 -16.47
CA ILE A 189 -14.51 -8.97 -15.87
C ILE A 189 -15.23 -10.31 -15.82
N GLY A 190 -15.60 -10.78 -14.63
CA GLY A 190 -16.34 -12.02 -14.43
C GLY A 190 -17.75 -11.96 -15.00
N ASP A 191 -18.28 -13.13 -15.39
CA ASP A 191 -19.57 -13.24 -16.08
C ASP A 191 -20.76 -12.72 -15.28
N ASP A 192 -20.63 -12.67 -13.95
CA ASP A 192 -21.67 -12.19 -13.02
C ASP A 192 -21.77 -10.66 -12.92
N VAL A 193 -20.81 -9.93 -13.50
CA VAL A 193 -20.78 -8.47 -13.49
C VAL A 193 -21.69 -7.94 -14.59
N LYS A 194 -22.91 -7.51 -14.21
CA LYS A 194 -23.95 -7.08 -15.15
C LYS A 194 -24.70 -5.84 -14.65
N GLY A 195 -25.40 -5.20 -15.59
CA GLY A 195 -26.31 -4.08 -15.31
C GLY A 195 -25.76 -2.76 -15.81
N THR A 196 -26.44 -1.68 -15.41
CA THR A 196 -26.08 -0.32 -15.81
C THR A 196 -25.67 0.54 -14.62
N VAL A 197 -24.91 1.59 -14.92
CA VAL A 197 -24.44 2.58 -13.95
C VAL A 197 -24.67 4.00 -14.49
N THR A 198 -25.06 4.90 -13.59
CA THR A 198 -25.11 6.33 -13.84
C THR A 198 -24.23 7.00 -12.79
N LEU A 199 -23.21 7.73 -13.22
CA LEU A 199 -22.23 8.33 -12.34
C LEU A 199 -21.56 9.55 -12.97
N LYS A 200 -21.16 10.49 -12.13
CA LYS A 200 -20.34 11.64 -12.51
C LYS A 200 -19.15 11.68 -11.57
N LEU A 201 -17.95 11.61 -12.15
CA LEU A 201 -16.68 11.68 -11.46
C LEU A 201 -16.01 12.97 -11.86
N ASP A 202 -15.40 13.63 -10.88
CA ASP A 202 -14.59 14.81 -11.12
C ASP A 202 -13.30 14.71 -10.31
N ASN A 203 -12.17 14.67 -11.03
CA ASN A 203 -10.83 14.60 -10.48
C ASN A 203 -10.65 13.53 -9.40
N ILE A 204 -11.16 12.33 -9.64
CA ILE A 204 -11.06 11.20 -8.71
C ILE A 204 -9.95 10.22 -9.17
N TYR A 205 -9.28 9.55 -8.24
CA TYR A 205 -8.36 8.47 -8.61
C TYR A 205 -9.13 7.29 -9.23
N TRP A 206 -8.47 6.55 -10.11
CA TRP A 206 -9.16 5.51 -10.90
C TRP A 206 -9.53 4.30 -10.03
N GLU A 207 -8.75 4.02 -8.99
CA GLU A 207 -8.99 3.01 -7.98
C GLU A 207 -10.28 3.32 -7.19
N ASP A 208 -10.45 4.58 -6.82
CA ASP A 208 -11.64 5.06 -6.11
C ASP A 208 -12.87 5.04 -7.01
N ALA A 209 -12.73 5.45 -8.27
CA ALA A 209 -13.78 5.32 -9.27
C ALA A 209 -14.22 3.87 -9.44
N LEU A 210 -13.26 2.94 -9.56
CA LEU A 210 -13.51 1.51 -9.68
C LEU A 210 -14.27 0.98 -8.46
N ARG A 211 -13.79 1.29 -7.25
CA ARG A 211 -14.42 0.87 -5.99
C ARG A 211 -15.86 1.39 -5.88
N LEU A 212 -16.09 2.67 -6.16
CA LEU A 212 -17.41 3.30 -6.09
C LEU A 212 -18.42 2.61 -7.01
N ILE A 213 -18.01 2.30 -8.23
CA ILE A 213 -18.86 1.60 -9.20
C ILE A 213 -19.21 0.21 -8.70
N LEU A 214 -18.22 -0.56 -8.24
CA LEU A 214 -18.41 -1.95 -7.84
C LEU A 214 -19.22 -2.10 -6.55
N GLN A 215 -19.03 -1.19 -5.58
CA GLN A 215 -19.73 -1.23 -4.30
C GLN A 215 -21.26 -1.08 -4.46
N THR A 216 -21.74 -0.33 -5.46
CA THR A 216 -23.19 -0.17 -5.69
C THR A 216 -23.92 -1.48 -6.00
N LYS A 217 -23.19 -2.51 -6.45
CA LYS A 217 -23.75 -3.80 -6.86
C LYS A 217 -23.17 -4.99 -6.06
N GLY A 218 -22.36 -4.72 -5.03
CA GLY A 218 -21.72 -5.76 -4.22
C GLY A 218 -20.64 -6.54 -4.96
N TYR A 219 -20.05 -5.96 -6.01
CA TYR A 219 -18.89 -6.52 -6.70
C TYR A 219 -17.61 -6.12 -5.98
N ALA A 220 -16.54 -6.87 -6.24
CA ALA A 220 -15.20 -6.64 -5.73
C ALA A 220 -14.20 -6.68 -6.90
N TYR A 221 -12.98 -6.21 -6.64
CA TYR A 221 -11.87 -6.38 -7.56
C TYR A 221 -10.62 -6.86 -6.82
N VAL A 222 -9.74 -7.53 -7.57
CA VAL A 222 -8.40 -7.95 -7.14
C VAL A 222 -7.42 -7.48 -8.21
N ILE A 223 -6.26 -6.97 -7.80
CA ILE A 223 -5.19 -6.59 -8.73
C ILE A 223 -4.12 -7.68 -8.68
N GLU A 224 -3.78 -8.25 -9.84
CA GLU A 224 -2.73 -9.24 -10.01
C GLU A 224 -1.72 -8.68 -11.04
N GLY A 225 -0.69 -7.99 -10.53
CA GLY A 225 0.30 -7.30 -11.35
C GLY A 225 -0.33 -6.17 -12.17
N ASN A 226 -0.36 -6.34 -13.49
CA ASN A 226 -0.96 -5.39 -14.45
C ASN A 226 -2.48 -5.60 -14.59
N VAL A 227 -3.02 -6.74 -14.15
CA VAL A 227 -4.40 -7.13 -14.45
C VAL A 227 -5.33 -6.81 -13.28
N ILE A 228 -6.39 -6.05 -13.54
CA ILE A 228 -7.53 -5.89 -12.65
C ILE A 228 -8.51 -7.03 -12.92
N ARG A 229 -8.85 -7.82 -11.90
CA ARG A 229 -9.88 -8.86 -11.97
C ARG A 229 -11.10 -8.38 -11.21
N VAL A 230 -12.27 -8.33 -11.86
CA VAL A 230 -13.54 -7.88 -11.28
C VAL A 230 -14.49 -9.07 -11.17
N GLY A 231 -15.14 -9.22 -10.03
CA GLY A 231 -16.05 -10.34 -9.78
C GLY A 231 -16.86 -10.15 -8.50
N THR A 232 -17.43 -11.23 -7.98
CA THR A 232 -18.08 -11.22 -6.67
C THR A 232 -17.09 -11.67 -5.59
N GLY A 233 -17.26 -11.18 -4.35
CA GLY A 233 -16.44 -11.67 -3.22
C GLY A 233 -16.53 -13.19 -3.07
N LYS A 234 -17.72 -13.77 -3.28
CA LYS A 234 -17.94 -15.22 -3.25
C LYS A 234 -17.15 -15.97 -4.33
N GLN A 235 -17.02 -15.41 -5.52
CA GLN A 235 -16.23 -16.01 -6.60
C GLN A 235 -14.74 -16.04 -6.22
N PHE A 236 -14.20 -14.93 -5.73
CA PHE A 236 -12.80 -14.88 -5.32
C PHE A 236 -12.51 -15.80 -4.14
N GLU A 237 -13.45 -15.94 -3.20
CA GLU A 237 -13.36 -16.90 -2.10
C GLU A 237 -13.31 -18.35 -2.61
N ALA A 238 -14.26 -18.72 -3.49
CA ALA A 238 -14.32 -20.07 -4.04
C ALA A 238 -13.07 -20.43 -4.88
N GLU A 239 -12.51 -19.47 -5.62
CA GLU A 239 -11.27 -19.67 -6.36
C GLU A 239 -10.06 -19.83 -5.43
N ARG A 240 -10.04 -19.13 -4.29
CA ARG A 240 -9.00 -19.27 -3.26
C ARG A 240 -9.07 -20.65 -2.63
N GLU A 241 -10.25 -21.07 -2.16
CA GLU A 241 -10.47 -22.42 -1.60
C GLU A 241 -10.09 -23.53 -2.59
N ALA A 242 -10.44 -23.38 -3.87
CA ALA A 242 -10.13 -24.37 -4.91
C ALA A 242 -8.64 -24.48 -5.26
N ARG A 243 -7.84 -23.44 -4.99
CA ARG A 243 -6.38 -23.45 -5.17
C ARG A 243 -5.65 -24.11 -4.00
N GLU A 244 -6.32 -24.28 -2.87
CA GLU A 244 -5.75 -24.87 -1.65
C GLU A 244 -5.99 -26.41 -1.54
N LEU A 245 -6.73 -27.00 -2.51
CA LEU A 245 -7.01 -28.44 -2.62
C LEU A 245 -6.11 -29.13 -3.67
#